data_AF-A0A1Z8VX03-F1
#
_entry.id   AF-A0A1Z8VX03-F1
#
_cell.length_a   1.000
_cell.length_b   1.000
_cell.length_c   1.000
_cell.angle_alpha   90.00
_cell.angle_beta   90.00
_cell.angle_gamma   90.00
#
_symmetry.space_group_name_H-M   'P 1'
#
loop_
_entity.id
_entity.type
_entity.pdbx_description
1 polymer ?
#
loop_
_entity_poly.entity_id
_entity_poly.type
_entity_poly.pdbx_seq_one_letter_code
_entity_poly.pdbx_strand_id
1 'polypeptide(L)' 'MKNIEDHINKDKEILDNSTTNPQMRRHTEMELHDLEDYKKNHPEDDHDPTPLELHCDKDPSAPECLIYDD' A
#
# COMPACT_ATOMS: atom_id res chain seq x y z
N MET A 1 -3.49 -0.79 9.74
CA MET A 1 -4.19 0.46 10.12
C MET A 1 -5.68 0.21 10.21
N LYS A 2 -6.52 1.23 10.42
CA LYS A 2 -7.98 1.06 10.42
C LYS A 2 -8.58 1.16 9.01
N ASN A 3 -7.99 2.01 8.16
CA ASN A 3 -8.34 2.23 6.77
C ASN A 3 -7.09 2.72 6.00
N ILE A 4 -7.17 2.77 4.68
CA ILE A 4 -6.06 3.17 3.81
C ILE A 4 -5.64 4.63 3.99
N GLU A 5 -6.58 5.56 4.19
CA GLU A 5 -6.28 6.97 4.48
C GLU A 5 -5.46 7.14 5.77
N ASP A 6 -5.80 6.41 6.84
CA ASP A 6 -5.07 6.42 8.11
C ASP A 6 -3.62 5.91 7.89
N HIS A 7 -3.43 4.92 7.00
CA HIS A 7 -2.11 4.41 6.64
C HIS A 7 -1.28 5.44 5.88
N ILE A 8 -1.83 5.97 4.79
CA ILE A 8 -1.19 7.01 3.97
C ILE A 8 -0.76 8.21 4.83
N ASN A 9 -1.63 8.66 5.74
CA ASN A 9 -1.32 9.78 6.64
C ASN A 9 -0.16 9.43 7.59
N LYS A 10 -0.13 8.21 8.12
CA LYS A 10 0.96 7.79 9.00
C LYS A 10 2.29 7.71 8.27
N ASP A 11 2.30 7.22 7.03
CA ASP A 11 3.51 7.14 6.25
C ASP A 11 4.05 8.54 5.95
N LYS A 12 3.17 9.49 5.62
CA LYS A 12 3.53 10.91 5.47
C LYS A 12 4.15 11.46 6.77
N GLU A 13 3.58 11.18 7.94
CA GLU A 13 4.18 11.59 9.22
C GLU A 13 5.57 10.97 9.46
N ILE A 14 5.77 9.70 9.09
CA ILE A 14 7.06 9.00 9.24
C ILE A 14 8.12 9.63 8.32
N LEU A 15 7.74 10.01 7.10
CA LEU A 15 8.63 10.64 6.12
C LEU A 15 8.99 12.08 6.51
N ASP A 16 8.04 12.83 7.06
CA ASP A 16 8.24 14.18 7.59
C ASP A 16 9.16 14.20 8.82
N ASN A 17 9.25 13.09 9.56
CA ASN A 17 10.16 12.98 10.70
C ASN A 17 11.63 12.86 10.25
N SER A 18 12.39 13.95 10.43
CA SER A 18 13.82 14.02 10.10
C SER A 18 14.71 13.01 10.83
N THR A 19 14.24 12.44 11.94
CA THR A 19 14.97 11.44 12.73
C THR A 19 14.72 10.00 12.27
N THR A 20 13.78 9.77 11.36
CA THR A 20 13.51 8.45 10.78
C THR A 20 14.78 7.90 10.12
N ASN A 21 15.15 6.66 10.44
CA ASN A 21 16.36 6.06 9.90
C ASN A 21 16.24 5.84 8.37
N PRO A 22 17.36 5.79 7.62
CA PRO A 22 17.31 5.72 6.16
C PRO A 22 16.61 4.48 5.58
N GLN A 23 16.69 3.33 6.27
CA GLN A 23 16.05 2.10 5.80
C GLN A 23 14.53 2.20 5.93
N MET A 24 14.04 2.69 7.07
CA MET A 24 12.62 2.90 7.29
C MET A 24 12.07 3.94 6.32
N ARG A 25 12.79 5.04 6.08
CA ARG A 25 12.38 6.05 5.10
C ARG A 25 12.17 5.45 3.70
N ARG A 26 13.12 4.67 3.19
CA ARG A 26 12.97 4.01 1.88
C ARG A 26 11.80 3.04 1.84
N HIS A 27 11.62 2.26 2.91
CA HIS A 27 10.51 1.32 2.99
C HIS A 27 9.16 2.05 2.97
N THR A 28 9.01 3.09 3.80
CA THR A 28 7.80 3.92 3.87
C THR A 28 7.56 4.71 2.58
N GLU A 29 8.61 5.17 1.88
CA GLU A 29 8.46 5.81 0.56
C GLU A 29 7.86 4.84 -0.47
N MET A 30 8.31 3.58 -0.48
CA MET A 30 7.77 2.55 -1.36
C MET A 30 6.34 2.18 -0.97
N GLU A 31 6.09 1.97 0.32
CA GLU A 31 4.76 1.64 0.84
C GLU A 31 3.74 2.74 0.54
N LEU A 32 4.09 4.00 0.80
CA LEU A 32 3.22 5.13 0.50
C LEU A 32 2.85 5.21 -0.99
N HIS A 33 3.82 4.98 -1.88
CA HIS A 33 3.56 4.95 -3.31
C HIS A 33 2.57 3.84 -3.69
N ASP A 34 2.75 2.66 -3.11
CA ASP A 34 1.90 1.48 -3.36
C ASP A 34 0.46 1.70 -2.86
N LEU A 35 0.31 2.32 -1.69
CA LEU A 35 -1.00 2.67 -1.11
C LEU A 35 -1.71 3.75 -1.93
N GLU A 36 -0.99 4.77 -2.40
CA GLU A 36 -1.58 5.83 -3.23
C GLU A 36 -2.05 5.29 -4.60
N ASP A 37 -1.28 4.38 -5.21
CA ASP A 37 -1.69 3.70 -6.44
C ASP A 37 -2.88 2.76 -6.21
N TYR A 38 -2.89 1.99 -5.12
CA TYR A 38 -4.03 1.13 -4.77
C TYR A 38 -5.30 1.96 -4.57
N LYS A 39 -5.26 3.06 -3.80
CA LYS A 39 -6.44 3.93 -3.58
C LYS A 39 -6.98 4.50 -4.89
N LYS A 40 -6.08 4.82 -5.84
CA LYS A 40 -6.45 5.32 -7.16
C LYS A 40 -7.14 4.24 -8.00
N ASN A 41 -6.71 2.99 -7.89
CA ASN A 41 -7.31 1.86 -8.60
C ASN A 41 -8.63 1.40 -7.96
N HIS A 42 -8.76 1.57 -6.64
CA HIS A 42 -9.90 1.14 -5.81
C HIS A 42 -10.52 2.32 -5.04
N PRO A 43 -11.13 3.32 -5.70
CA PRO A 43 -11.56 4.57 -5.06
C PRO A 43 -12.70 4.41 -4.05
N GLU A 44 -13.52 3.37 -4.19
CA GLU A 44 -14.63 3.04 -3.29
C GLU A 44 -14.21 2.08 -2.18
N ASP A 45 -12.93 1.67 -2.15
CA ASP A 45 -12.39 0.81 -1.13
C ASP A 45 -11.61 1.64 -0.09
N ASP A 46 -12.09 1.56 1.15
CA ASP A 46 -11.50 2.27 2.28
C ASP A 46 -10.71 1.32 3.20
N HIS A 47 -10.70 0.00 2.97
CA HIS A 47 -9.90 -0.88 3.83
C HIS A 47 -8.40 -0.65 3.61
N ASP A 48 -7.60 -0.97 4.63
CA ASP A 48 -6.15 -0.93 4.53
C ASP A 48 -5.64 -2.21 3.84
N PRO A 49 -5.11 -2.13 2.61
CA PRO A 49 -4.79 -3.30 1.81
C PRO A 49 -3.64 -4.10 2.41
N THR A 50 -3.74 -5.41 2.32
CA THR A 50 -2.67 -6.32 2.68
C THR A 50 -1.54 -6.29 1.64
N PRO A 51 -0.33 -6.75 2.00
CA PRO A 51 0.77 -6.87 1.04
C PRO A 51 0.43 -7.74 -0.18
N LEU A 52 -0.44 -8.75 -0.03
CA LEU A 52 -0.89 -9.57 -1.14
C LEU A 52 -1.83 -8.80 -2.08
N GLU A 53 -2.75 -8.01 -1.53
CA GLU A 53 -3.65 -7.17 -2.33
C GLU A 53 -2.86 -6.12 -3.12
N LEU A 54 -1.89 -5.45 -2.49
CA LEU A 54 -0.98 -4.53 -3.18
C LEU A 54 -0.17 -5.23 -4.29
N HIS A 55 0.28 -6.46 -4.04
CA HIS A 55 1.00 -7.24 -5.05
C HIS A 55 0.09 -7.61 -6.23
N CYS A 56 -1.10 -8.14 -5.96
CA CYS A 56 -2.04 -8.57 -6.99
C CYS A 56 -2.66 -7.41 -7.78
N ASP A 57 -2.76 -6.22 -7.19
CA ASP A 57 -3.16 -5.01 -7.91
C ASP A 57 -2.13 -4.64 -9.00
N LYS A 58 -0.83 -4.85 -8.71
CA LYS A 58 0.28 -4.55 -9.63
C LYS A 58 0.57 -5.65 -10.64
N ASP A 59 0.43 -6.91 -10.22
CA ASP A 59 0.65 -8.09 -11.06
C ASP A 59 -0.51 -9.10 -10.88
N PRO A 60 -1.67 -8.84 -11.50
CA PRO A 60 -2.81 -9.75 -11.42
C PRO A 60 -2.55 -11.10 -12.11
N SER A 61 -1.47 -11.23 -12.88
CA SER A 61 -1.08 -12.46 -13.55
C SER A 61 -0.19 -13.38 -12.71
N ALA A 62 0.27 -12.89 -11.55
CA ALA A 62 1.08 -13.67 -10.62
C ALA A 62 0.31 -14.92 -10.15
N PRO A 63 0.97 -16.09 -9.99
CA PRO A 63 0.31 -17.34 -9.60
C PRO A 63 -0.55 -17.24 -8.33
N GLU A 64 -0.12 -16.44 -7.35
CA GLU A 64 -0.82 -16.15 -6.10
C GLU A 64 -2.09 -15.30 -6.26
N CYS A 65 -2.29 -14.68 -7.42
CA CYS A 65 -3.39 -13.75 -7.71
C CYS A 65 -4.45 -14.35 -8.65
N LEU A 66 -4.22 -15.54 -9.20
CA LEU A 66 -5.12 -16.17 -10.15
C LEU A 66 -6.40 -16.63 -9.47
N ILE A 67 -7.52 -16.01 -9.85
CA ILE A 67 -8.87 -16.43 -9.48
C ILE A 67 -9.47 -17.20 -10.66
N TYR A 68 -9.97 -18.41 -10.41
CA TYR A 68 -10.61 -19.25 -11.41
C TYR A 68 -12.12 -19.23 -11.18
N ASP A 69 -12.88 -18.91 -12.22
CA ASP A 69 -14.33 -19.07 -12.21
C ASP A 69 -14.69 -20.57 -12.35
N ASP A 70 -15.52 -21.08 -11.45
CA ASP A 70 -16.01 -22.48 -11.43
C ASP A 70 -16.99 -22.80 -12.57
#